data_AF-V4BMH1-F1
#
_entry.id   AF-V4BMH1-F1
#
_cell.length_a   1.000
_cell.length_b   1.000
_cell.length_c   1.000
_cell.angle_alpha   90.00
_cell.angle_beta   90.00
_cell.angle_gamma   90.00
#
_symmetry.space_group_name_H-M   'P 1'
#
loop_
_entity.id
_entity.type
_entity.pdbx_description
1 polymer ?
#
loop_
_entity_poly.entity_id
_entity_poly.type
_entity_poly.pdbx_seq_one_letter_code
_entity_poly.pdbx_strand_id
1 'polypeptide(L)'
;MNLSWFYYISAVIAASVSAVSSSKKLQIGVKKRPEVCNEKSTKGDVLSMHYSGKLEDGTEFDSSYSRSQPFTFTLGSGQVIKGWDQGLLNMCVGEKRKLVIPSELAYGARGAPPKIPPLATLTFEVELLKINSDKKTDL
;
A
#
# COMPACT_ATOMS: atom_id res chain seq x y z
N MET A 1 20.26 -69.54 1.37
CA MET A 1 19.32 -69.09 2.42
C MET A 1 20.13 -68.50 3.55
N ASN A 2 20.23 -67.18 3.60
CA ASN A 2 20.42 -66.38 4.83
C ASN A 2 20.35 -64.90 4.46
N LEU A 3 19.25 -64.28 4.87
CA LEU A 3 18.97 -62.86 4.81
C LEU A 3 19.83 -62.14 5.85
N SER A 4 20.44 -61.00 5.50
CA SER A 4 20.74 -59.99 6.50
C SER A 4 20.83 -58.59 5.89
N TRP A 5 19.73 -57.86 6.12
CA TRP A 5 19.68 -56.46 6.51
C TRP A 5 20.42 -55.42 5.66
N PHE A 6 19.68 -54.87 4.70
CA PHE A 6 19.93 -53.56 4.13
C PHE A 6 20.06 -52.50 5.24
N TYR A 7 21.27 -52.00 5.48
CA TYR A 7 21.50 -50.84 6.31
C TYR A 7 21.05 -49.57 5.57
N TYR A 8 20.05 -48.93 6.17
CA TYR A 8 19.77 -47.49 6.18
C TYR A 8 21.07 -46.66 6.03
N ILE A 9 21.10 -45.50 5.38
CA ILE A 9 20.37 -44.27 5.75
C ILE A 9 20.26 -43.41 4.48
N SER A 10 19.04 -43.02 4.08
CA SER A 10 18.85 -41.95 3.10
C SER A 10 19.31 -40.63 3.71
N ALA A 11 20.35 -40.01 3.16
CA ALA A 11 20.71 -38.65 3.49
C ALA A 11 19.58 -37.71 3.04
N VAL A 12 18.72 -37.29 3.97
CA VAL A 12 17.77 -36.20 3.73
C VAL A 12 18.59 -34.91 3.74
N ILE A 13 19.02 -34.47 2.56
CA ILE A 13 19.62 -33.15 2.39
C ILE A 13 18.48 -32.14 2.59
N ALA A 14 18.41 -31.55 3.77
CA ALA A 14 17.55 -30.40 4.01
C ALA A 14 18.11 -29.21 3.23
N ALA A 15 17.64 -29.03 1.99
CA ALA A 15 17.88 -27.81 1.24
C ALA A 15 17.10 -26.69 1.93
N SER A 16 17.82 -25.79 2.60
CA SER A 16 17.25 -24.54 3.11
C SER A 16 16.79 -23.71 1.92
N VAL A 17 15.48 -23.64 1.69
CA VAL A 17 14.90 -22.68 0.74
C VAL A 17 15.07 -21.31 1.37
N SER A 18 16.14 -20.61 1.00
CA SER A 18 16.24 -19.17 1.23
C SER A 18 15.08 -18.54 0.47
N ALA A 19 14.03 -18.14 1.18
CA ALA A 19 12.97 -17.31 0.63
C ALA A 19 13.62 -15.99 0.20
N VAL A 20 14.02 -15.92 -1.08
CA VAL A 20 14.44 -14.68 -1.72
C VAL A 20 13.21 -13.79 -1.74
N SER A 21 13.12 -12.91 -0.74
CA SER A 21 12.17 -11.81 -0.72
C SER A 21 12.52 -10.88 -1.88
N SER A 22 11.89 -11.12 -3.03
CA SER A 22 11.84 -10.16 -4.12
C SER A 22 11.16 -8.92 -3.56
N SER A 23 11.93 -7.87 -3.25
CA SER A 23 11.40 -6.58 -2.79
C SER A 23 10.39 -6.05 -3.81
N LYS A 24 9.10 -6.29 -3.55
CA LYS A 24 8.02 -5.68 -4.31
C LYS A 24 8.15 -4.17 -4.10
N LYS A 25 8.14 -3.39 -5.19
CA LYS A 25 8.18 -1.91 -5.14
C LYS A 25 6.75 -1.37 -5.12
N LEU A 26 6.57 -0.15 -4.62
CA LEU A 26 5.32 0.59 -4.77
C LEU A 26 4.94 0.71 -6.24
N GLN A 27 3.73 0.29 -6.59
CA GLN A 27 3.19 0.46 -7.94
C GLN A 27 2.09 1.53 -7.93
N ILE A 28 2.18 2.49 -8.85
CA ILE A 28 1.26 3.62 -8.95
C ILE A 28 0.63 3.57 -10.34
N GLY A 29 -0.66 3.21 -10.41
CA GLY A 29 -1.44 3.23 -11.64
C GLY A 29 -2.46 4.38 -11.63
N VAL A 30 -2.45 5.25 -12.63
CA VAL A 30 -3.48 6.28 -12.77
C VAL A 30 -4.72 5.68 -13.43
N LYS A 31 -5.88 5.76 -12.76
CA LYS A 31 -7.16 5.20 -13.20
C LYS A 31 -8.02 6.24 -13.91
N LYS A 32 -7.91 7.50 -13.52
CA LYS A 32 -8.60 8.64 -14.14
C LYS A 32 -7.73 9.88 -13.96
N ARG A 33 -7.56 10.68 -15.01
CA ARG A 33 -7.03 12.05 -14.90
C ARG A 33 -8.16 13.05 -15.19
N PRO A 34 -8.24 14.17 -14.46
CA PRO A 34 -9.09 15.27 -14.88
C PRO A 34 -8.56 15.88 -16.18
N GLU A 35 -9.43 16.46 -17.01
CA GLU A 35 -9.03 17.16 -18.24
C GLU A 35 -8.17 18.39 -17.94
N VAL A 36 -8.49 19.08 -16.86
CA VAL A 36 -7.78 20.27 -16.38
C VAL A 36 -7.14 19.96 -15.02
N CYS A 37 -5.86 20.28 -14.88
CA CYS A 37 -5.11 20.10 -13.63
C CYS A 37 -4.40 21.41 -13.27
N ASN A 38 -5.08 22.24 -12.48
CA ASN A 38 -4.58 23.55 -12.06
C ASN A 38 -3.63 23.45 -10.85
N GLU A 39 -3.87 22.48 -9.97
CA GLU A 39 -3.08 22.26 -8.77
C GLU A 39 -2.73 20.78 -8.65
N LYS A 40 -1.53 20.51 -8.15
CA LYS A 40 -1.02 19.16 -7.89
C LYS A 40 -0.58 19.07 -6.44
N SER A 41 -0.86 17.93 -5.82
CA SER A 41 -0.43 17.66 -4.46
C SER A 41 1.10 17.66 -4.32
N THR A 42 1.57 18.32 -3.27
CA THR A 42 2.96 18.44 -2.86
C THR A 42 3.10 18.14 -1.37
N LYS A 43 4.32 17.89 -0.92
CA LYS A 43 4.60 17.61 0.49
C LYS A 43 4.18 18.81 1.35
N GLY A 44 3.44 18.55 2.43
CA GLY A 44 2.91 19.57 3.33
C GLY A 44 1.46 19.94 3.06
N ASP A 45 0.92 19.63 1.88
CA ASP A 45 -0.48 19.88 1.59
C ASP A 45 -1.40 19.00 2.44
N VAL A 46 -2.54 19.55 2.86
CA VAL A 46 -3.60 18.79 3.50
C VAL A 46 -4.53 18.25 2.43
N LEU A 47 -4.49 16.94 2.21
CA LEU A 47 -5.31 16.27 1.21
C LEU A 47 -6.61 15.76 1.82
N SER A 48 -7.72 15.94 1.11
CA SER A 48 -8.98 15.25 1.40
C SER A 48 -9.29 14.25 0.30
N MET A 49 -9.55 12.99 0.68
CA MET A 49 -9.61 11.88 -0.27
C MET A 49 -10.72 10.89 0.02
N HIS A 50 -11.24 10.28 -1.05
CA HIS A 50 -11.93 9.00 -0.95
C HIS A 50 -10.98 7.85 -1.27
N TYR A 51 -11.20 6.70 -0.63
CA TYR A 51 -10.47 5.47 -0.86
C TYR A 51 -11.26 4.21 -0.51
N SER A 52 -10.80 3.09 -1.09
CA SER A 52 -11.06 1.70 -0.66
C SER A 52 -9.73 0.95 -0.60
N GLY A 53 -9.52 0.21 0.49
CA GLY A 53 -8.32 -0.59 0.76
C GLY A 53 -8.65 -2.08 0.84
N LYS A 54 -7.94 -2.88 0.05
CA LYS A 54 -8.15 -4.33 -0.08
C LYS A 54 -6.85 -5.12 0.09
N LEU A 55 -6.98 -6.34 0.63
CA LEU A 55 -5.92 -7.35 0.62
C LEU A 55 -5.74 -7.95 -0.79
N GLU A 56 -4.67 -8.71 -1.01
CA GLU A 56 -4.40 -9.37 -2.31
C GLU A 56 -5.50 -10.36 -2.72
N ASP A 57 -6.22 -10.95 -1.76
CA ASP A 57 -7.38 -11.82 -2.00
C ASP A 57 -8.66 -11.06 -2.38
N GLY A 58 -8.64 -9.72 -2.38
CA GLY A 58 -9.77 -8.87 -2.69
C GLY A 58 -10.64 -8.47 -1.48
N THR A 59 -10.35 -8.99 -0.28
CA THR A 59 -11.05 -8.63 0.95
C THR A 59 -10.83 -7.15 1.28
N GLU A 60 -11.92 -6.38 1.36
CA GLU A 60 -11.86 -4.99 1.81
C GLU A 60 -11.66 -4.92 3.32
N PHE A 61 -10.59 -4.25 3.76
CA PHE A 61 -10.30 -4.04 5.18
C PHE A 61 -10.79 -2.67 5.66
N ASP A 62 -10.81 -1.68 4.77
CA ASP A 62 -11.23 -0.32 5.09
C ASP A 62 -11.67 0.48 3.86
N SER A 63 -12.63 1.40 4.05
CA SER A 63 -13.15 2.26 2.99
C SER A 63 -13.73 3.54 3.57
N SER A 64 -13.45 4.67 2.93
CA SER A 64 -14.08 5.95 3.26
C SER A 64 -15.56 6.01 2.83
N TYR A 65 -15.94 5.24 1.79
CA TYR A 65 -17.29 5.26 1.24
C TYR A 65 -18.31 4.63 2.19
N SER A 66 -17.92 3.60 2.95
CA SER A 66 -18.79 2.97 3.95
C SER A 66 -19.12 3.89 5.12
N ARG A 67 -18.31 4.93 5.34
CA ARG A 67 -18.52 5.97 6.36
C ARG A 67 -19.14 7.25 5.81
N SER A 68 -19.33 7.34 4.48
CA SER A 68 -19.81 8.55 3.80
C SER A 68 -18.99 9.81 4.14
N GLN A 69 -17.72 9.67 4.51
CA GLN A 69 -16.87 10.77 4.95
C GLN A 69 -15.47 10.65 4.33
N PRO A 70 -14.97 11.69 3.63
CA PRO A 70 -13.60 11.74 3.17
C PRO A 70 -12.59 11.65 4.32
N PHE A 71 -11.41 11.10 4.02
CA PHE A 71 -10.30 11.08 4.94
C PHE A 71 -9.35 12.24 4.63
N THR A 72 -8.90 12.94 5.67
CA THR A 72 -8.05 14.12 5.57
C THR A 72 -6.75 13.91 6.33
N PHE A 73 -5.62 14.22 5.70
CA PHE A 73 -4.28 14.08 6.29
C PHE A 73 -3.28 15.03 5.61
N THR A 74 -2.13 15.27 6.24
CA THR A 74 -1.04 16.08 5.70
C THR A 74 -0.05 15.19 4.93
N LEU A 75 0.11 15.44 3.63
CA LEU A 75 0.95 14.60 2.76
C LEU A 75 2.44 14.70 3.10
N GLY A 76 3.09 13.55 3.27
CA GLY A 76 4.53 13.46 3.51
C GLY A 76 4.95 13.78 4.95
N SER A 77 3.99 13.85 5.87
CA SER A 77 4.23 14.08 7.30
C SER A 77 4.40 12.79 8.11
N GLY A 78 4.21 11.62 7.50
CA GLY A 78 4.19 10.33 8.20
C GLY A 78 2.90 10.03 8.97
N GLN A 79 1.83 10.81 8.77
CA GLN A 79 0.50 10.54 9.34
C GLN A 79 -0.17 9.29 8.74
N VAL A 80 0.25 8.88 7.55
CA VAL A 80 -0.25 7.70 6.82
C VAL A 80 0.90 6.75 6.49
N ILE A 81 0.58 5.56 5.99
CA ILE A 81 1.59 4.60 5.55
C ILE A 81 2.49 5.20 4.45
N LYS A 82 3.77 4.79 4.43
CA LYS A 82 4.78 5.34 3.51
C LYS A 82 4.37 5.25 2.04
N GLY A 83 3.64 4.19 1.66
CA GLY A 83 3.14 4.02 0.30
C GLY A 83 2.14 5.09 -0.12
N TRP A 84 1.36 5.66 0.81
CA TRP A 84 0.50 6.82 0.54
C TRP A 84 1.33 8.09 0.40
N ASP A 85 2.24 8.35 1.35
CA ASP A 85 3.12 9.53 1.31
C ASP A 85 3.93 9.61 0.01
N GLN A 86 4.35 8.46 -0.55
CA GLN A 86 5.04 8.39 -1.83
C GLN A 86 4.09 8.37 -3.03
N GLY A 87 2.99 7.61 -2.94
CA GLY A 87 2.10 7.32 -4.07
C GLY A 87 1.17 8.46 -4.45
N LEU A 88 0.99 9.44 -3.57
CA LEU A 88 0.01 10.52 -3.72
C LEU A 88 0.61 11.88 -4.09
N LEU A 89 1.93 11.94 -4.31
CA LEU A 89 2.58 13.14 -4.84
C LEU A 89 2.16 13.40 -6.28
N ASN A 90 2.15 14.68 -6.67
CA ASN A 90 1.86 15.15 -8.03
C ASN A 90 0.49 14.66 -8.56
N MET A 91 -0.51 14.60 -7.70
CA MET A 91 -1.87 14.17 -8.03
C MET A 91 -2.77 15.39 -8.21
N CYS A 92 -3.58 15.38 -9.26
CA CYS A 92 -4.54 16.45 -9.54
C CYS A 92 -5.84 16.23 -8.76
N VAL A 93 -6.53 17.31 -8.38
CA VAL A 93 -7.90 17.20 -7.83
C VAL A 93 -8.81 16.53 -8.87
N GLY A 94 -9.57 15.51 -8.45
CA GLY A 94 -10.40 14.67 -9.30
C GLY A 94 -9.67 13.49 -9.97
N GLU A 95 -8.35 13.37 -9.80
CA GLU A 95 -7.59 12.21 -10.25
C GLU A 95 -7.96 10.96 -9.43
N LYS A 96 -7.92 9.78 -10.06
CA LYS A 96 -8.03 8.48 -9.39
C LYS A 96 -6.77 7.67 -9.61
N ARG A 97 -6.28 6.99 -8.57
CA ARG A 97 -5.14 6.08 -8.66
C ARG A 97 -5.46 4.72 -8.04
N LYS A 98 -4.77 3.69 -8.54
CA LYS A 98 -4.60 2.39 -7.91
C LYS A 98 -3.16 2.30 -7.40
N LEU A 99 -2.99 2.11 -6.10
CA LEU A 99 -1.70 1.89 -5.46
C LEU A 99 -1.60 0.43 -5.04
N VAL A 100 -0.52 -0.26 -5.42
CA VAL A 100 -0.15 -1.57 -4.86
C VAL A 100 1.05 -1.37 -3.97
N ILE A 101 0.83 -1.53 -2.67
CA ILE A 101 1.76 -1.13 -1.62
C ILE A 101 2.33 -2.38 -0.96
N PRO A 102 3.63 -2.67 -1.13
CA PRO A 102 4.29 -3.78 -0.47
C PRO A 102 4.31 -3.56 1.06
N SER A 103 4.46 -4.64 1.82
CA SER A 103 4.29 -4.60 3.27
C SER A 103 5.23 -3.61 3.97
N GLU A 104 6.45 -3.44 3.46
CA GLU A 104 7.51 -2.57 4.00
C GLU A 104 7.15 -1.08 3.88
N LEU A 105 6.25 -0.74 2.96
CA LEU A 105 5.68 0.59 2.78
C LEU A 105 4.26 0.71 3.35
N ALA A 106 3.75 -0.36 3.97
CA ALA A 106 2.46 -0.46 4.64
C ALA A 106 2.66 -0.78 6.14
N TYR A 107 2.15 -1.91 6.63
CA TYR A 107 2.15 -2.29 8.05
C TYR A 107 3.25 -3.31 8.43
N GLY A 108 4.11 -3.69 7.48
CA GLY A 108 5.27 -4.55 7.69
C GLY A 108 4.96 -5.91 8.31
N ALA A 109 5.95 -6.47 9.01
CA ALA A 109 5.86 -7.78 9.65
C ALA A 109 4.87 -7.83 10.83
N ARG A 110 4.42 -6.68 11.34
CA ARG A 110 3.43 -6.63 12.43
C ARG A 110 1.99 -6.72 11.92
N GLY A 111 1.72 -6.22 10.71
CA GLY A 111 0.37 -6.04 10.21
C GLY A 111 -0.42 -5.01 11.04
N ALA A 112 -1.74 -5.02 10.89
CA ALA A 112 -2.68 -4.26 11.73
C ALA A 112 -3.89 -5.15 12.10
N PRO A 113 -3.75 -5.97 13.15
CA PRO A 113 -4.82 -6.87 13.58
C PRO A 113 -6.11 -6.12 13.97
N PRO A 114 -7.30 -6.74 13.77
CA PRO A 114 -7.50 -8.09 13.23
C PRO A 114 -7.56 -8.15 11.69
N LYS A 115 -7.55 -7.00 11.00
CA LYS A 115 -7.94 -6.94 9.58
C LYS A 115 -6.79 -7.11 8.59
N ILE A 116 -5.59 -6.65 8.96
CA ILE A 116 -4.42 -6.68 8.08
C ILE A 116 -3.39 -7.65 8.66
N PRO A 117 -3.12 -8.79 8.00
CA PRO A 117 -2.14 -9.74 8.49
C PRO A 117 -0.70 -9.22 8.36
N PRO A 118 0.26 -9.82 9.08
CA PRO A 118 1.69 -9.62 8.85
C PRO A 118 2.09 -9.74 7.37
N LEU A 119 3.02 -8.89 6.94
CA LEU A 119 3.63 -8.92 5.60
C LEU A 119 2.63 -8.76 4.43
N ALA A 120 1.42 -8.27 4.71
CA ALA A 120 0.40 -8.07 3.68
C ALA A 120 0.81 -6.99 2.66
N THR A 121 0.68 -7.32 1.38
CA THR A 121 0.62 -6.32 0.31
C THR A 121 -0.80 -5.78 0.23
N LEU A 122 -0.94 -4.45 0.10
CA LEU A 122 -2.24 -3.78 0.08
C LEU A 122 -2.51 -3.17 -1.29
N THR A 123 -3.76 -3.25 -1.72
CA THR A 123 -4.24 -2.51 -2.89
C THR A 123 -5.16 -1.39 -2.42
N PHE A 124 -4.87 -0.16 -2.82
CA PHE A 124 -5.75 0.99 -2.61
C PHE A 124 -6.25 1.53 -3.93
N GLU A 125 -7.54 1.82 -4.02
CA GLU A 125 -8.08 2.74 -5.01
C GLU A 125 -8.40 4.05 -4.30
N VAL A 126 -7.89 5.16 -4.82
CA VAL A 126 -7.95 6.49 -4.20
C VAL A 126 -8.44 7.54 -5.19
N GLU A 127 -9.14 8.55 -4.68
CA GLU A 127 -9.62 9.73 -5.40
C GLU A 127 -9.28 10.99 -4.61
N LEU A 128 -8.55 11.91 -5.23
CA LEU A 128 -8.22 13.19 -4.59
C LEU A 128 -9.39 14.16 -4.76
N LEU A 129 -10.00 14.59 -3.67
CA LEU A 129 -11.17 15.48 -3.69
C LEU A 129 -10.78 16.94 -3.54
N LYS A 130 -9.77 17.21 -2.70
CA LYS A 130 -9.35 18.57 -2.39
C LYS A 130 -7.89 18.61 -1.93
N ILE A 131 -7.20 19.69 -2.29
CA ILE A 131 -5.93 20.10 -1.72
C ILE A 131 -6.23 21.36 -0.90
N ASN A 132 -5.93 21.34 0.40
CA ASN A 132 -5.89 22.55 1.21
C ASN A 132 -4.42 22.85 1.47
N SER A 133 -3.92 23.84 0.76
CA SER A 133 -2.56 24.31 0.87
C SER A 133 -2.56 25.50 1.83
N ASP A 134 -1.97 25.38 3.03
CA ASP A 134 -1.63 26.54 3.87
C ASP A 134 -0.43 27.28 3.26
N LYS A 135 -0.50 27.58 1.96
CA LYS A 135 0.43 28.51 1.35
C LYS A 135 0.10 29.87 1.94
N LYS A 136 0.86 30.26 2.95
CA LYS A 136 1.03 31.66 3.31
C LYS A 136 1.40 32.36 2.00
N THR A 137 0.43 33.06 1.42
CA THR A 137 0.65 33.89 0.25
C THR A 137 1.59 34.99 0.71
N ASP A 138 2.89 34.78 0.51
CA ASP A 138 3.88 35.85 0.62
C ASP A 138 3.70 36.75 -0.61
N LEU A 139 2.65 37.57 -0.61
CA LEU A 139 2.46 38.75 -1.47
C LEU A 139 1.86 39.88 -0.65
#